data_AF-A0A534A4X4-F1
#
_entry.id   AF-A0A534A4X4-F1
#
_cell.length_a   1.000
_cell.length_b   1.000
_cell.length_c   1.000
_cell.angle_alpha   90.00
_cell.angle_beta   90.00
_cell.angle_gamma   90.00
#
_symmetry.space_group_name_H-M   'P 1'
#
loop_
_entity.id
_entity.type
_entity.pdbx_description
1 polymer ?
#
loop_
_entity_poly.entity_id
_entity_poly.type
_entity_poly.pdbx_seq_one_letter_code
_entity_poly.pdbx_strand_id
1 'polypeptide(L)'
;RGKLVDAHNALADFRVKMEQYYQDNRNYGTGTACGAAAPAPKNFTFSCTGSGQAYTAKATGNSGSPVEGFEFTIDNANAQKSTALPSGWGSATVNCWVIRRGGGCA
;
A
#
# COMPACT_ATOMS: atom_id res chain seq x y z
N ARG A 1 -15.88 -1.21 -2.63
CA ARG A 1 -15.39 -2.31 -1.75
C ARG A 1 -14.49 -3.28 -2.52
N GLY A 2 -15.00 -4.05 -3.49
CA GLY A 2 -14.18 -5.04 -4.24
C GLY A 2 -12.88 -4.47 -4.81
N LYS A 3 -12.94 -3.30 -5.47
CA LYS A 3 -11.75 -2.63 -6.02
C LYS A 3 -10.72 -2.21 -4.97
N LEU A 4 -11.13 -1.90 -3.73
CA LEU A 4 -10.19 -1.54 -2.66
C LEU A 4 -9.44 -2.78 -2.14
N VAL A 5 -10.13 -3.94 -2.12
CA VAL A 5 -9.54 -5.22 -1.74
C VAL A 5 -8.39 -5.60 -2.67
N ASP A 6 -8.47 -5.26 -3.96
CA ASP A 6 -7.36 -5.48 -4.91
C ASP A 6 -6.07 -4.77 -4.45
N ALA A 7 -6.16 -3.54 -3.94
CA ALA A 7 -5.00 -2.81 -3.42
C ALA A 7 -4.47 -3.45 -2.12
N HIS A 8 -5.36 -3.84 -1.21
CA HIS A 8 -4.99 -4.47 0.06
C HIS A 8 -4.28 -5.80 -0.16
N ASN A 9 -4.81 -6.64 -1.06
CA ASN A 9 -4.19 -7.90 -1.44
C ASN A 9 -2.83 -7.67 -2.09
N ALA A 10 -2.71 -6.69 -3.00
CA ALA A 10 -1.44 -6.35 -3.64
C ALA A 10 -0.39 -5.87 -2.61
N LEU A 11 -0.77 -5.02 -1.65
CA LEU A 11 0.12 -4.55 -0.58
C LEU A 11 0.53 -5.70 0.35
N ALA A 12 -0.40 -6.58 0.72
CA ALA A 12 -0.13 -7.74 1.57
C ALA A 12 0.82 -8.76 0.89
N ASP A 13 0.57 -9.08 -0.39
CA ASP A 13 1.45 -9.93 -1.20
C ASP A 13 2.83 -9.31 -1.37
N PHE A 14 2.89 -8.00 -1.66
CA PHE A 14 4.16 -7.30 -1.81
C PHE A 14 4.97 -7.31 -0.52
N ARG A 15 4.34 -7.16 0.65
CA ARG A 15 5.03 -7.31 1.94
C ARG A 15 5.72 -8.67 2.05
N VAL A 16 5.02 -9.77 1.73
CA VAL A 16 5.62 -11.10 1.81
C VAL A 16 6.85 -11.22 0.91
N LYS A 17 6.79 -10.68 -0.31
CA LYS A 17 7.93 -10.65 -1.25
C LYS A 17 9.08 -9.80 -0.74
N MET A 18 8.80 -8.67 -0.09
CA MET A 18 9.81 -7.82 0.52
C MET A 18 10.52 -8.51 1.69
N GLU A 19 9.78 -9.22 2.54
CA GLU A 19 10.36 -10.01 3.63
C GLU A 19 11.27 -11.12 3.08
N GLN A 20 10.84 -11.82 2.03
CA GLN A 20 11.68 -12.82 1.36
C GLN A 20 12.97 -12.20 0.81
N TYR A 21 12.86 -11.09 0.07
CA TYR A 21 14.02 -10.37 -0.45
C TYR A 21 14.98 -9.95 0.66
N TYR A 22 14.46 -9.50 1.80
CA TYR A 22 15.26 -9.10 2.94
C TYR A 22 16.02 -10.28 3.57
N GLN A 23 15.42 -11.47 3.64
CA GLN A 23 16.13 -12.65 4.15
C GLN A 23 17.36 -13.00 3.30
N ASP A 24 17.25 -12.84 1.98
CA ASP A 24 18.32 -13.17 1.03
C ASP A 24 19.39 -12.07 0.95
N ASN A 25 18.97 -10.80 1.00
CA ASN A 25 19.85 -9.66 0.67
C ASN A 25 20.20 -8.77 1.86
N ARG A 26 19.55 -8.97 3.02
CA ARG A 26 19.67 -8.14 4.22
C ARG A 26 19.47 -6.64 3.98
N ASN A 27 18.71 -6.29 2.94
CA ASN A 27 18.29 -4.93 2.63
C ASN A 27 16.92 -4.97 1.93
N TYR A 28 16.14 -3.89 1.98
CA TYR A 28 14.83 -3.79 1.32
C TYR A 28 14.84 -3.09 -0.06
N GLY A 29 16.01 -2.73 -0.57
CA GLY A 29 16.18 -2.03 -1.83
C GLY A 29 17.05 -0.77 -1.68
N THR A 30 17.02 0.06 -2.71
CA THR A 30 17.84 1.27 -2.81
C THR A 30 16.98 2.47 -3.21
N GLY A 31 16.64 3.31 -2.23
CA GLY A 31 15.91 4.55 -2.46
C GLY A 31 14.49 4.27 -2.95
N THR A 32 14.14 4.77 -4.13
CA THR A 32 12.80 4.64 -4.74
C THR A 32 12.54 3.30 -5.40
N ALA A 33 13.51 2.37 -5.35
CA ALA A 33 13.37 1.02 -5.88
C ALA A 33 13.47 0.02 -4.72
N CYS A 34 12.36 -0.64 -4.43
CA CYS A 34 12.34 -1.75 -3.49
C CYS A 34 12.87 -3.04 -4.15
N GLY A 35 13.37 -3.96 -3.32
CA GLY A 35 14.01 -5.19 -3.80
C GLY A 35 13.08 -6.15 -4.54
N ALA A 36 11.79 -6.13 -4.22
CA ALA A 36 10.77 -6.90 -4.92
C ALA A 36 10.11 -6.08 -6.04
N ALA A 37 9.69 -6.77 -7.11
CA ALA A 37 8.94 -6.16 -8.19
C ALA A 37 7.58 -5.62 -7.69
N ALA A 38 7.31 -4.35 -7.97
CA ALA A 38 6.05 -3.70 -7.63
C ALA A 38 4.86 -4.36 -8.35
N PRO A 39 3.76 -4.69 -7.66
CA PRO A 39 2.55 -5.18 -8.30
C PRO A 39 1.87 -4.06 -9.11
N ALA A 40 1.09 -4.45 -10.12
CA ALA A 40 0.36 -3.52 -10.99
C ALA A 40 -1.16 -3.79 -10.96
N PRO A 41 -1.86 -3.54 -9.84
CA PRO A 41 -3.31 -3.68 -9.77
C PRO A 41 -4.02 -2.71 -10.73
N LYS A 42 -5.10 -3.16 -11.38
CA LYS A 42 -5.78 -2.43 -12.46
C LYS A 42 -6.16 -0.97 -12.15
N ASN A 43 -6.56 -0.69 -10.90
CA ASN A 43 -7.08 0.63 -10.50
C ASN A 43 -6.13 1.42 -9.60
N PHE A 44 -4.94 0.89 -9.29
CA PHE A 44 -3.99 1.58 -8.42
C PHE A 44 -2.60 1.62 -9.05
N THR A 45 -1.92 2.73 -8.83
CA THR A 45 -0.50 2.88 -9.12
C THR A 45 0.27 2.53 -7.87
N PHE A 46 1.22 1.60 -8.00
CA PHE A 46 2.06 1.16 -6.89
C PHE A 46 3.40 1.91 -6.90
N SER A 47 3.83 2.36 -5.74
CA SER A 47 5.19 2.86 -5.52
C SER A 47 5.75 2.28 -4.24
N CYS A 48 7.07 2.13 -4.19
CA CYS A 48 7.74 1.64 -3.00
C CYS A 48 9.06 2.36 -2.82
N THR A 49 9.36 2.76 -1.60
CA THR A 49 10.66 3.30 -1.21
C THR A 49 11.24 2.38 -0.17
N GLY A 50 12.46 1.88 -0.39
CA GLY A 50 13.12 0.92 0.48
C GLY A 50 14.61 1.24 0.59
N SER A 51 15.14 1.23 1.80
CA SER A 51 16.58 1.36 2.05
C SER A 51 16.97 0.61 3.32
N GLY A 52 18.01 -0.22 3.22
CA GLY A 52 18.53 -1.00 4.34
C GLY A 52 17.42 -1.77 5.06
N GLN A 53 17.06 -1.31 6.26
CA GLN A 53 16.18 -2.00 7.21
C GLN A 53 14.71 -1.56 7.15
N ALA A 54 14.35 -0.62 6.28
CA ALA A 54 12.99 -0.10 6.20
C ALA A 54 12.49 0.00 4.75
N TYR A 55 11.18 -0.17 4.58
CA TYR A 55 10.50 0.19 3.35
C TYR A 55 9.10 0.73 3.63
N THR A 56 8.57 1.47 2.68
CA THR A 56 7.16 1.85 2.64
C THR A 56 6.64 1.61 1.24
N ALA A 57 5.66 0.72 1.14
CA ALA A 57 4.90 0.47 -0.06
C ALA A 57 3.59 1.28 -0.03
N LYS A 58 3.21 1.80 -1.18
CA LYS A 58 2.07 2.70 -1.36
C LYS A 58 1.27 2.30 -2.59
N ALA A 59 -0.04 2.19 -2.43
CA ALA A 59 -1.00 2.04 -3.50
C ALA A 59 -1.84 3.32 -3.60
N THR A 60 -1.74 4.02 -4.72
CA THR A 60 -2.47 5.26 -5.01
C THR A 60 -3.56 4.99 -6.02
N GLY A 61 -4.80 5.34 -5.73
CA GLY A 61 -5.91 5.15 -6.65
C GLY A 61 -5.76 5.97 -7.92
N ASN A 62 -5.98 5.35 -9.08
CA ASN A 62 -5.81 6.01 -10.38
C ASN A 62 -6.87 7.08 -10.59
N SER A 63 -6.49 8.23 -11.16
CA SER A 63 -7.44 9.29 -11.52
C SER A 63 -8.46 8.81 -12.57
N GLY A 64 -9.71 9.26 -12.46
CA GLY A 64 -10.81 8.83 -13.31
C GLY A 64 -11.31 7.41 -13.02
N SER A 65 -10.74 6.73 -12.02
CA SER A 65 -11.20 5.40 -11.59
C SER A 65 -12.10 5.49 -10.35
N PRO A 66 -12.93 4.46 -10.06
CA PRO A 66 -13.78 4.48 -8.86
C PRO A 66 -13.03 4.37 -7.51
N VAL A 67 -11.70 4.37 -7.53
CA VAL A 67 -10.83 4.40 -6.35
C VAL A 67 -9.96 5.66 -6.33
N GLU A 68 -10.27 6.66 -7.17
CA GLU A 68 -9.63 7.97 -7.11
C GLU A 68 -9.73 8.58 -5.70
N GLY A 69 -8.65 9.23 -5.26
CA GLY A 69 -8.56 9.85 -3.94
C GLY A 69 -8.24 8.90 -2.79
N PHE A 70 -8.12 7.58 -3.04
CA PHE A 70 -7.63 6.63 -2.05
C PHE A 70 -6.11 6.49 -2.09
N GLU A 71 -5.51 6.45 -0.91
CA GLU A 71 -4.11 6.10 -0.75
C GLU A 71 -3.93 5.17 0.45
N PHE A 72 -3.28 4.04 0.21
CA PHE A 72 -3.01 3.01 1.20
C PHE A 72 -1.52 2.73 1.28
N THR A 73 -1.01 2.50 2.48
CA THR A 73 0.39 2.15 2.70
C THR A 73 0.56 0.93 3.60
N ILE A 74 1.72 0.29 3.49
CA ILE A 74 2.23 -0.71 4.42
C ILE A 74 3.75 -0.57 4.51
N ASP A 75 4.31 -0.84 5.68
CA ASP A 75 5.75 -0.86 5.92
C ASP A 75 6.23 -2.25 6.40
N ASN A 76 7.54 -2.36 6.64
CA ASN A 76 8.17 -3.58 7.15
C ASN A 76 7.68 -3.98 8.56
N ALA A 77 7.09 -3.05 9.32
CA ALA A 77 6.48 -3.33 10.62
C ALA A 77 5.01 -3.77 10.49
N ASN A 78 4.51 -3.97 9.27
CA ASN A 78 3.10 -4.26 8.97
C ASN A 78 2.15 -3.12 9.42
N ALA A 79 2.63 -1.87 9.47
CA ALA A 79 1.78 -0.72 9.77
C ALA A 79 0.94 -0.35 8.55
N GLN A 80 -0.30 -0.84 8.52
CA GLN A 80 -1.27 -0.58 7.47
C GLN A 80 -1.93 0.78 7.71
N LYS A 81 -1.91 1.67 6.72
CA LYS A 81 -2.52 3.01 6.86
C LYS A 81 -3.31 3.41 5.62
N SER A 82 -4.36 4.19 5.85
CA SER A 82 -5.03 5.01 4.82
C SER A 82 -4.55 6.44 4.96
N THR A 83 -3.69 6.88 4.06
CA THR A 83 -3.06 8.22 4.06
C THR A 83 -3.86 9.25 3.26
N ALA A 84 -4.76 8.79 2.37
CA ALA A 84 -5.75 9.63 1.70
C ALA A 84 -7.07 8.87 1.53
N LEU A 85 -8.17 9.60 1.73
CA LEU A 85 -9.54 9.10 1.59
C LEU A 85 -10.37 10.17 0.87
N PRO A 86 -11.24 9.79 -0.07
CA PRO A 86 -12.17 10.73 -0.67
C PRO A 86 -13.27 11.16 0.32
N SER A 87 -13.95 12.25 0.01
CA SER A 87 -15.05 12.76 0.84
C SER A 87 -16.12 11.69 1.11
N GLY A 88 -16.64 11.65 2.33
CA GLY A 88 -17.62 10.66 2.79
C GLY A 88 -17.04 9.30 3.19
N TRP A 89 -15.71 9.11 3.13
CA TRP A 89 -15.04 7.89 3.60
C TRP A 89 -14.37 8.02 4.97
N GLY A 90 -14.36 9.22 5.54
CA GLY A 90 -13.72 9.55 6.81
C GLY A 90 -12.57 10.52 6.62
N SER A 91 -11.73 10.65 7.65
CA SER A 91 -10.57 11.54 7.65
C SER A 91 -9.30 10.72 7.68
N ALA A 92 -8.41 10.95 6.71
CA ALA A 92 -7.04 10.44 6.77
C ALA A 92 -6.18 11.33 7.70
N THR A 93 -5.10 10.84 8.31
CA THR A 93 -4.58 9.47 8.24
C THR A 93 -5.26 8.55 9.25
N VAL A 94 -5.56 7.31 8.86
CA VAL A 94 -6.07 6.25 9.74
C VAL A 94 -5.08 5.09 9.77
N ASN A 95 -4.84 4.50 10.95
CA ASN A 95 -3.90 3.38 11.17
C ASN A 95 -4.50 2.01 10.78
N CYS A 96 -5.25 1.99 9.69
CA CYS A 96 -5.81 0.79 9.08
C CYS A 96 -6.15 1.09 7.62
N TRP A 97 -6.44 0.05 6.84
CA TRP A 97 -7.02 0.24 5.51
C TRP A 97 -8.54 0.37 5.56
N VAL A 98 -9.07 1.50 5.11
CA VAL A 98 -10.52 1.72 5.08
C VAL A 98 -11.18 0.87 3.98
N ILE A 99 -12.25 0.14 4.33
CA ILE A 99 -12.98 -0.77 3.42
C ILE A 99 -14.41 -0.33 3.09
N ARG A 100 -14.97 0.62 3.86
CA ARG A 100 -16.34 1.11 3.69
C ARG A 100 -16.48 2.60 3.98
N ARG A 101 -17.50 3.21 3.37
CA ARG A 101 -17.92 4.59 3.68
C ARG A 101 -18.25 4.73 5.18
N GLY A 102 -17.95 5.92 5.73
CA GLY A 102 -18.13 6.19 7.16
C GLY A 102 -17.02 5.66 8.08
N GLY A 103 -15.87 5.21 7.54
CA GLY A 103 -14.67 4.94 8.35
C GLY A 103 -14.62 3.56 9.02
N GLY A 104 -14.78 2.47 8.25
CA GLY A 104 -14.54 1.11 8.74
C GLY A 104 -13.19 0.54 8.28
N CYS A 105 -12.39 0.06 9.22
CA CYS A 105 -11.13 -0.66 8.98
C CYS A 105 -11.36 -2.10 8.49
N ALA A 106 -10.42 -2.60 7.68
CA ALA A 106 -10.21 -4.03 7.44
C ALA A 106 -9.58 -4.71 8.66
#